data_AF-A0A0R3Q499-F1
#
_entry.id   AF-A0A0R3Q499-F1
#
_cell.length_a   1.000
_cell.length_b   1.000
_cell.length_c   1.000
_cell.angle_alpha   90.00
_cell.angle_beta   90.00
_cell.angle_gamma   90.00
#
_symmetry.space_group_name_H-M   'P 1'
#
loop_
_entity.id
_entity.type
_entity.pdbx_description
1 polymer ?
#
loop_
_entity_poly.entity_id
_entity_poly.type
_entity_poly.pdbx_seq_one_letter_code
_entity_poly.pdbx_strand_id
1 'polypeptide(L)'
;MCQKITQVEELEALGVIYPDELEVTSNEYPNIALKISLQSHQGKEVPAMFEVTLNLRLSADYPDVTPEIQVFGLKSTFSSERIKRVETILHNVAQENIGMPMIFTIVSALQVSLFFSVLHYFLQYLRSSCREEIKKKIKWCFIKFAQSSTQFTGTRVTPEVFTAWKKKFDVEIRAVEEKEKWVKFFLNFEPQGMPFNFY
;
A
#
# COMPACT_ATOMS: atom_id res chain seq x y z
N MET A 1 -48.03 9.63 -10.37
CA MET A 1 -48.13 8.15 -10.26
C MET A 1 -46.80 7.45 -10.53
N CYS A 2 -45.99 7.91 -11.50
CA CYS A 2 -44.70 7.29 -11.84
C CYS A 2 -43.75 7.18 -10.62
N GLN A 3 -43.50 8.29 -9.90
CA GLN A 3 -42.54 8.32 -8.78
C GLN A 3 -42.87 7.36 -7.63
N LYS A 4 -44.16 7.23 -7.25
CA LYS A 4 -44.57 6.25 -6.22
C LYS A 4 -44.23 4.83 -6.61
N ILE A 5 -44.51 4.44 -7.86
CA ILE A 5 -44.22 3.09 -8.37
C ILE A 5 -42.70 2.87 -8.37
N THR A 6 -41.95 3.83 -8.92
CA THR A 6 -40.48 3.79 -8.96
C THR A 6 -39.85 3.65 -7.57
N GLN A 7 -40.31 4.40 -6.57
CA GLN A 7 -39.80 4.31 -5.20
C GLN A 7 -40.07 2.95 -4.55
N VAL A 8 -41.24 2.35 -4.82
CA VAL A 8 -41.61 1.03 -4.30
C VAL A 8 -40.79 -0.07 -4.98
N GLU A 9 -40.65 -0.03 -6.31
CA GLU A 9 -39.82 -0.97 -7.06
C GLU A 9 -38.35 -0.91 -6.63
N GLU A 10 -37.81 0.29 -6.39
CA GLU A 10 -36.44 0.43 -5.88
C GLU A 10 -36.31 -0.12 -4.45
N LEU A 11 -37.29 0.12 -3.57
CA LEU A 11 -37.32 -0.45 -2.23
C LEU A 11 -37.33 -1.99 -2.23
N GLU A 12 -38.14 -2.60 -3.09
CA GLU A 12 -38.20 -4.05 -3.25
C GLU A 12 -36.85 -4.60 -3.74
N ALA A 13 -36.24 -3.95 -4.73
CA ALA A 13 -34.92 -4.32 -5.21
C ALA A 13 -33.86 -4.21 -4.10
N LEU A 14 -33.87 -3.13 -3.31
CA LEU A 14 -32.98 -2.95 -2.18
C LEU A 14 -33.19 -4.02 -1.10
N GLY A 15 -34.42 -4.46 -0.85
CA GLY A 15 -34.72 -5.54 0.09
C GLY A 15 -34.13 -6.88 -0.34
N VAL A 16 -33.94 -7.11 -1.64
CA VAL A 16 -33.24 -8.29 -2.17
C VAL A 16 -31.72 -8.13 -2.09
N ILE A 17 -31.20 -6.94 -2.36
CA ILE A 17 -29.75 -6.67 -2.35
C ILE A 17 -29.21 -6.66 -0.91
N TYR A 18 -29.97 -6.10 0.03
CA TYR A 18 -29.56 -5.84 1.42
C TYR A 18 -30.54 -6.48 2.43
N PRO A 19 -30.74 -7.81 2.42
CA PRO A 19 -31.78 -8.46 3.21
C PRO A 19 -31.60 -8.33 4.72
N ASP A 20 -30.34 -8.33 5.19
CA ASP A 20 -30.01 -8.26 6.62
C ASP A 20 -29.62 -6.85 7.08
N GLU A 21 -29.38 -5.94 6.13
CA GLU A 21 -28.73 -4.65 6.37
C GLU A 21 -29.71 -3.47 6.21
N LEU A 22 -30.81 -3.67 5.48
CA LEU A 22 -31.84 -2.68 5.22
C LEU A 22 -32.93 -2.68 6.31
N GLU A 23 -33.15 -1.52 6.90
CA GLU A 23 -34.26 -1.23 7.82
C GLU A 23 -35.14 -0.13 7.23
N VAL A 24 -36.42 -0.45 6.95
CA VAL A 24 -37.38 0.55 6.46
C VAL A 24 -38.08 1.18 7.66
N THR A 25 -37.82 2.47 7.92
CA THR A 25 -38.42 3.22 9.03
C THR A 25 -39.82 3.70 8.68
N SER A 26 -40.02 4.08 7.42
CA SER A 26 -41.31 4.51 6.88
C SER A 26 -41.46 3.99 5.45
N ASN A 27 -42.50 3.21 5.19
CA ASN A 27 -42.83 2.69 3.87
C ASN A 27 -44.00 3.43 3.19
N GLU A 28 -44.58 4.43 3.86
CA GLU A 28 -45.72 5.18 3.34
C GLU A 28 -45.24 6.29 2.40
N TYR A 29 -45.79 6.30 1.19
CA TYR A 29 -45.59 7.39 0.25
C TYR A 29 -46.60 8.52 0.51
N PRO A 30 -46.17 9.81 0.54
CA PRO A 30 -44.79 10.30 0.35
C PRO A 30 -43.99 10.35 1.66
N ASN A 31 -42.66 10.55 1.56
CA ASN A 31 -41.70 10.58 2.68
C ASN A 31 -41.28 9.20 3.21
N ILE A 32 -40.91 8.33 2.27
CA ILE A 32 -40.30 7.05 2.60
C ILE A 32 -38.95 7.29 3.29
N ALA A 33 -38.68 6.54 4.35
CA ALA A 33 -37.45 6.64 5.11
C ALA A 33 -36.86 5.25 5.32
N LEU A 34 -35.58 5.11 5.01
CA LEU A 34 -34.87 3.84 5.10
C LEU A 34 -33.46 4.06 5.67
N LYS A 35 -32.95 3.00 6.26
CA LYS A 35 -31.67 2.96 6.94
C LYS A 35 -30.92 1.73 6.46
N ILE A 36 -29.66 1.90 6.06
CA ILE A 36 -28.79 0.81 5.63
C ILE A 36 -27.58 0.77 6.54
N SER A 37 -27.41 -0.33 7.26
CA SER A 37 -26.30 -0.53 8.19
C SER A 37 -25.23 -1.37 7.53
N LEU A 38 -24.03 -0.79 7.34
CA LEU A 38 -22.90 -1.49 6.72
C LEU A 38 -21.80 -1.68 7.76
N GLN A 39 -21.26 -2.89 7.79
CA GLN A 39 -20.17 -3.28 8.68
C GLN A 39 -19.00 -3.86 7.89
N SER A 40 -17.78 -3.63 8.39
CA SER A 40 -16.60 -4.30 7.87
C SER A 40 -16.73 -5.81 8.12
N HIS A 41 -16.94 -6.62 7.07
CA HIS A 41 -16.84 -8.07 7.22
C HIS A 41 -15.40 -8.43 7.61
N GLN A 42 -15.19 -8.84 8.84
CA GLN A 42 -13.98 -9.55 9.23
C GLN A 42 -14.44 -10.77 9.99
N GLY A 43 -13.82 -11.92 9.71
CA GLY A 43 -14.18 -13.19 10.34
C GLY A 43 -14.22 -13.06 11.87
N LYS A 44 -14.88 -14.00 12.54
CA LYS A 44 -15.21 -14.01 13.98
C LYS A 44 -14.06 -13.67 14.96
N GLU A 45 -12.81 -13.64 14.50
CA GLU A 45 -11.61 -13.41 15.29
C GLU A 45 -11.10 -11.96 15.26
N VAL A 46 -11.61 -11.09 14.37
CA VAL A 46 -11.14 -9.70 14.26
C VAL A 46 -12.27 -8.72 14.52
N PRO A 47 -12.10 -7.73 15.42
CA PRO A 47 -13.11 -6.71 15.67
C PRO A 47 -13.51 -5.96 14.39
N ALA A 48 -14.80 -5.69 14.23
CA ALA A 48 -15.29 -4.90 13.09
C ALA A 48 -14.56 -3.55 13.03
N MET A 49 -13.91 -3.31 11.89
CA MET A 49 -13.02 -2.16 11.71
C MET A 49 -13.78 -0.83 11.63
N PHE A 50 -15.03 -0.89 11.15
CA PHE A 50 -15.98 0.20 11.14
C PHE A 50 -17.41 -0.35 11.13
N GLU A 51 -18.31 0.45 11.66
CA GLU A 51 -19.77 0.32 11.54
C GLU A 51 -20.30 1.67 11.08
N VAL A 52 -21.07 1.68 10.00
CA VAL A 52 -21.67 2.87 9.44
C VAL A 52 -23.15 2.64 9.24
N THR A 53 -23.92 3.70 9.43
CA THR A 53 -25.34 3.70 9.14
C THR A 53 -25.64 4.83 8.18
N LEU A 54 -26.24 4.50 7.04
CA LEU A 54 -26.73 5.45 6.05
C LEU A 54 -28.24 5.61 6.22
N ASN A 55 -28.68 6.78 6.66
CA ASN A 55 -30.08 7.14 6.72
C ASN A 55 -30.45 7.94 5.46
N LEU A 56 -31.54 7.53 4.82
CA LEU A 56 -32.03 8.10 3.57
C LEU A 56 -33.51 8.43 3.70
N ARG A 57 -33.90 9.62 3.25
CA ARG A 57 -35.30 10.03 3.16
C ARG A 57 -35.63 10.44 1.74
N LEU A 58 -36.66 9.80 1.18
CA LEU A 58 -37.13 10.03 -0.18
C LEU A 58 -38.32 10.99 -0.12
N SER A 59 -38.19 12.15 -0.76
CA SER A 59 -39.30 13.09 -0.92
C SER A 59 -40.34 12.56 -1.92
N ALA A 60 -41.47 13.25 -2.05
CA ALA A 60 -42.46 12.93 -3.08
C ALA A 60 -41.84 12.98 -4.48
N ASP A 61 -40.98 13.97 -4.73
CA ASP A 61 -40.38 14.25 -6.04
C ASP A 61 -39.18 13.35 -6.40
N TYR A 62 -38.75 12.47 -5.49
CA TYR A 62 -37.69 11.51 -5.80
C TYR A 62 -38.16 10.51 -6.88
N PRO A 63 -37.35 10.19 -7.92
CA PRO A 63 -35.91 10.46 -8.05
C PRO A 63 -35.51 11.76 -8.79
N ASP A 64 -36.46 12.63 -9.11
CA ASP A 64 -36.17 13.91 -9.79
C ASP A 64 -35.53 14.95 -8.86
N VAL A 65 -35.51 14.65 -7.55
CA VAL A 65 -34.78 15.40 -6.52
C VAL A 65 -33.94 14.42 -5.71
N THR A 66 -32.77 14.87 -5.24
CA THR A 66 -31.91 14.05 -4.39
C THR A 66 -32.56 13.73 -3.05
N PRO A 67 -32.32 12.54 -2.49
CA PRO A 67 -32.81 12.18 -1.16
C PRO A 67 -32.06 12.99 -0.08
N GLU A 68 -32.65 13.07 1.11
CA GLU A 68 -31.91 13.54 2.29
C GLU A 68 -30.95 12.43 2.72
N ILE A 69 -29.64 12.73 2.76
CA ILE A 69 -28.58 11.77 3.08
C ILE A 69 -27.98 12.13 4.43
N GLN A 70 -27.93 11.17 5.35
CA GLN A 70 -27.28 11.34 6.65
C GLN A 70 -26.43 10.11 6.98
N VAL A 71 -25.18 10.34 7.41
CA VAL A 71 -24.22 9.27 7.70
C VAL A 71 -23.88 9.25 9.19
N PHE A 72 -24.09 8.11 9.85
CA PHE A 72 -23.83 7.88 11.27
C PHE A 72 -22.80 6.75 11.48
N GLY A 73 -22.27 6.62 12.71
CA GLY A 73 -21.31 5.56 13.08
C GLY A 73 -19.84 5.87 12.74
N LEU A 74 -19.58 6.73 11.74
CA LEU A 74 -18.19 7.03 11.31
C LEU A 74 -17.33 7.83 12.30
N LYS A 75 -17.93 8.51 13.28
CA LYS A 75 -17.21 9.42 14.19
C LYS A 75 -16.21 8.72 15.12
N SER A 76 -16.41 7.44 15.41
CA SER A 76 -15.48 6.65 16.22
C SER A 76 -14.21 6.27 15.46
N THR A 77 -14.34 6.02 14.15
CA THR A 77 -13.26 5.51 13.31
C THR A 77 -12.58 6.59 12.45
N PHE A 78 -13.30 7.64 12.06
CA PHE A 78 -12.83 8.63 11.10
C PHE A 78 -12.80 10.06 11.66
N SER A 79 -11.80 10.83 11.22
CA SER A 79 -11.72 12.27 11.46
C SER A 79 -12.90 13.01 10.83
N SER A 80 -13.32 14.11 11.44
CA SER A 80 -14.41 14.98 10.96
C SER A 80 -14.21 15.46 9.52
N GLU A 81 -12.97 15.75 9.11
CA GLU A 81 -12.64 16.13 7.73
C GLU A 81 -12.91 14.99 6.73
N ARG A 82 -12.60 13.75 7.11
CA ARG A 82 -12.85 12.57 6.27
C ARG A 82 -14.35 12.32 6.13
N ILE A 83 -15.11 12.46 7.21
CA ILE A 83 -16.57 12.32 7.19
C ILE A 83 -17.18 13.33 6.23
N LYS A 84 -16.80 14.61 6.33
CA LYS A 84 -17.26 15.66 5.40
C LYS A 84 -16.93 15.34 3.95
N ARG A 85 -15.75 14.77 3.69
CA ARG A 85 -15.36 14.36 2.34
C ARG A 85 -16.26 13.24 1.81
N VAL A 86 -16.58 12.25 2.64
CA VAL A 86 -17.52 11.18 2.28
C VAL A 86 -18.91 11.77 2.00
N GLU A 87 -19.43 12.60 2.88
CA GLU A 87 -20.73 13.27 2.68
C GLU A 87 -20.76 14.07 1.36
N THR A 88 -19.69 14.80 1.05
CA THR A 88 -19.56 15.55 -0.22
C THR A 88 -19.61 14.60 -1.42
N ILE A 89 -18.92 13.46 -1.36
CA ILE A 89 -18.94 12.46 -2.44
C ILE A 89 -20.36 11.91 -2.62
N LEU A 90 -21.06 11.56 -1.54
CA LEU A 90 -22.43 11.04 -1.62
C LEU A 90 -23.41 12.06 -2.21
N HIS A 91 -23.30 13.33 -1.81
CA HIS A 91 -24.11 14.39 -2.38
C HIS A 91 -23.84 14.61 -3.87
N ASN A 92 -22.57 14.58 -4.30
CA ASN A 92 -22.23 14.70 -5.72
C ASN A 92 -22.80 13.53 -6.53
N VAL A 93 -22.63 12.30 -6.04
CA VAL A 93 -23.20 11.10 -6.67
C VAL A 93 -24.72 11.20 -6.79
N ALA A 94 -25.41 11.67 -5.74
CA ALA A 94 -26.85 11.88 -5.80
C ALA A 94 -27.24 12.91 -6.87
N GLN A 95 -26.52 14.03 -6.95
CA GLN A 95 -26.79 15.08 -7.94
C GLN A 95 -26.56 14.63 -9.38
N GLU A 96 -25.53 13.81 -9.61
CA GLU A 96 -25.21 13.26 -10.94
C GLU A 96 -26.22 12.22 -11.42
N ASN A 97 -26.98 11.61 -10.50
CA ASN A 97 -27.94 10.53 -10.79
C ASN A 97 -29.41 10.97 -10.68
N ILE A 98 -29.68 12.28 -10.67
CA ILE A 98 -31.06 12.81 -10.69
C ILE A 98 -31.81 12.31 -11.94
N GLY A 99 -33.08 11.96 -11.75
CA GLY A 99 -33.96 11.46 -12.80
C GLY A 99 -34.00 9.93 -12.89
N MET A 100 -33.26 9.22 -12.04
CA MET A 100 -33.33 7.76 -11.93
C MET A 100 -33.14 7.27 -10.48
N PRO A 101 -33.65 6.07 -10.14
CA PRO A 101 -33.31 5.37 -8.90
C PRO A 101 -31.79 5.39 -8.65
N MET A 102 -31.39 5.87 -7.47
CA MET A 102 -29.98 6.17 -7.16
C MET A 102 -29.54 5.69 -5.77
N ILE A 103 -30.42 5.06 -4.98
CA ILE A 103 -30.08 4.62 -3.62
C ILE A 103 -28.96 3.59 -3.65
N PHE A 104 -29.05 2.60 -4.54
CA PHE A 104 -27.98 1.62 -4.73
C PHE A 104 -26.63 2.29 -5.08
N THR A 105 -26.66 3.30 -5.95
CA THR A 105 -25.47 4.07 -6.36
C THR A 105 -24.85 4.81 -5.18
N ILE A 106 -25.67 5.45 -4.34
CA ILE A 106 -25.21 6.15 -3.13
C ILE A 106 -24.60 5.16 -2.13
N VAL A 107 -25.26 4.02 -1.88
CA VAL A 107 -24.75 2.97 -0.98
C VAL A 107 -23.41 2.42 -1.49
N SER A 108 -23.31 2.16 -2.79
CA SER A 108 -22.07 1.70 -3.43
C SER A 108 -20.95 2.73 -3.30
N ALA A 109 -21.25 4.01 -3.51
CA ALA A 109 -20.28 5.09 -3.34
C ALA A 109 -19.78 5.20 -1.89
N LEU A 110 -20.65 4.97 -0.91
CA LEU A 110 -20.28 4.91 0.50
C LEU A 110 -19.35 3.72 0.77
N GLN A 111 -19.70 2.51 0.32
CA GLN A 111 -18.87 1.31 0.48
C GLN A 111 -17.47 1.50 -0.11
N VAL A 112 -17.39 2.01 -1.34
CA VAL A 112 -16.12 2.32 -2.02
C VAL A 112 -15.30 3.32 -1.22
N SER A 113 -15.93 4.40 -0.75
CA SER A 113 -15.25 5.42 0.06
C SER A 113 -14.67 4.82 1.34
N LEU A 114 -15.42 3.96 2.03
CA LEU A 114 -14.96 3.27 3.24
C LEU A 114 -13.84 2.29 2.96
N PHE A 115 -13.93 1.53 1.87
CA PHE A 115 -12.87 0.62 1.43
C PHE A 115 -11.54 1.34 1.23
N PHE A 116 -11.52 2.45 0.48
CA PHE A 116 -10.32 3.26 0.29
C PHE A 116 -9.81 3.83 1.61
N SER A 117 -10.73 4.20 2.51
CA SER A 117 -10.44 4.75 3.82
C SER A 117 -9.69 3.75 4.72
N VAL A 118 -10.14 2.49 4.74
CA VAL A 118 -9.50 1.39 5.45
C VAL A 118 -8.18 0.99 4.80
N LEU A 119 -8.16 0.89 3.47
CA LEU A 119 -6.94 0.56 2.73
C LEU A 119 -5.82 1.58 2.98
N HIS A 120 -6.14 2.87 2.98
CA HIS A 120 -5.18 3.93 3.33
C HIS A 120 -4.63 3.71 4.74
N TYR A 121 -5.50 3.49 5.74
CA TYR A 121 -5.06 3.25 7.11
C TYR A 121 -4.10 2.06 7.21
N PHE A 122 -4.42 0.94 6.55
CA PHE A 122 -3.57 -0.25 6.53
C PHE A 122 -2.23 0.01 5.85
N LEU A 123 -2.22 0.70 4.71
CA LEU A 123 -0.98 1.08 4.02
C LEU A 123 -0.10 2.01 4.87
N GLN A 124 -0.71 2.93 5.63
CA GLN A 124 0.02 3.81 6.53
C GLN A 124 0.63 3.02 7.70
N TYR A 125 -0.13 2.09 8.28
CA TYR A 125 0.34 1.19 9.33
C TYR A 125 1.54 0.34 8.88
N LEU A 126 1.44 -0.30 7.71
CA LEU A 126 2.52 -1.09 7.13
C LEU A 126 3.78 -0.24 6.86
N ARG A 127 3.62 0.97 6.30
CA ARG A 127 4.74 1.88 6.05
C ARG A 127 5.44 2.31 7.34
N SER A 128 4.69 2.58 8.40
CA SER A 128 5.25 2.96 9.69
C SER A 128 6.02 1.80 10.33
N SER A 129 5.43 0.60 10.35
CA SER A 129 6.07 -0.60 10.87
C SER A 129 7.38 -0.93 10.15
N CYS A 130 7.39 -0.89 8.81
CA CYS A 130 8.61 -1.08 8.01
C CYS A 130 9.67 -0.02 8.31
N ARG A 131 9.29 1.26 8.47
CA ARG A 131 10.24 2.34 8.80
C ARG A 131 10.90 2.13 10.16
N GLU A 132 10.16 1.66 11.15
CA GLU A 132 10.71 1.38 12.48
C GLU A 132 11.71 0.22 12.44
N GLU A 133 11.41 -0.81 11.66
CA GLU A 133 12.29 -1.98 11.51
C GLU A 133 13.59 -1.62 10.77
N ILE A 134 13.49 -0.79 9.72
CA ILE A 134 14.66 -0.24 9.02
C ILE A 134 15.50 0.63 9.96
N LYS A 135 14.87 1.51 10.75
CA LYS A 135 15.56 2.34 11.76
C LYS A 135 16.31 1.49 12.78
N LYS A 136 15.70 0.41 13.27
CA LYS A 136 16.35 -0.54 14.19
C LYS A 136 17.57 -1.20 13.54
N LYS A 137 17.45 -1.66 12.29
CA LYS A 137 18.58 -2.25 11.53
C LYS A 137 19.72 -1.26 11.29
N ILE A 138 19.42 -0.03 10.91
CA ILE A 138 20.43 1.03 10.72
C ILE A 138 21.13 1.34 12.05
N LYS A 139 20.38 1.51 13.14
CA LYS A 139 20.95 1.76 14.48
C LYS A 139 21.85 0.62 14.93
N TRP A 140 21.44 -0.63 14.70
CA TRP A 140 22.25 -1.81 15.02
C TRP A 140 23.55 -1.87 14.20
N CYS A 141 23.47 -1.59 12.89
CA CYS A 141 24.64 -1.53 12.02
C CYS A 141 25.63 -0.44 12.45
N PHE A 142 25.13 0.74 12.82
CA PHE A 142 25.95 1.85 13.32
C PHE A 142 26.67 1.48 14.64
N ILE A 143 25.97 0.85 15.59
CA ILE A 143 26.58 0.37 16.84
C ILE A 143 27.68 -0.66 16.56
N LYS A 144 27.42 -1.63 15.67
CA LYS A 144 28.42 -2.63 15.26
C LYS A 144 29.65 -1.97 14.62
N PHE A 145 29.44 -0.99 13.74
CA PHE A 145 30.54 -0.25 13.10
C PHE A 145 31.38 0.53 14.12
N ALA A 146 30.74 1.27 15.03
CA ALA A 146 31.42 2.03 16.08
C ALA A 146 32.21 1.13 17.07
N GLN A 147 31.76 -0.10 17.28
CA GLN A 147 32.51 -1.10 18.07
C GLN A 147 33.72 -1.64 17.29
N SER A 148 33.64 -1.76 15.97
CA SER A 148 34.76 -2.23 15.13
C SER A 148 35.83 -1.16 14.83
N SER A 149 35.50 0.12 14.90
CA SER A 149 36.45 1.22 14.63
C SER A 149 37.51 1.42 15.72
N THR A 150 37.31 0.87 16.93
CA THR A 150 38.36 0.80 17.96
C THR A 150 39.46 -0.21 17.64
N GLN A 151 39.24 -1.11 16.67
CA GLN A 151 40.24 -2.06 16.17
C GLN A 151 40.95 -1.56 14.91
N PHE A 152 40.47 -0.46 14.30
CA PHE A 152 41.15 0.20 13.19
C PHE A 152 42.20 1.18 13.70
N THR A 153 43.23 0.65 14.36
CA THR A 153 44.50 1.38 14.50
C THR A 153 45.21 1.35 13.16
N GLY A 154 44.96 2.35 12.31
CA GLY A 154 45.74 2.52 11.08
C GLY A 154 47.22 2.63 11.44
N THR A 155 48.06 1.78 10.84
CA THR A 155 49.51 1.90 10.97
C THR A 155 49.93 3.23 10.35
N ARG A 156 50.47 4.16 11.15
CA ARG A 156 50.99 5.43 10.63
C ARG A 156 52.06 5.12 9.60
N VAL A 157 51.77 5.43 8.33
CA VAL A 157 52.72 5.28 7.24
C VAL A 157 53.71 6.44 7.35
N THR A 158 54.87 6.21 7.96
CA THR A 158 56.00 7.13 7.90
C THR A 158 56.73 6.96 6.55
N PRO A 159 57.51 7.95 6.09
CA PRO A 159 58.28 7.83 4.84
C PRO A 159 59.16 6.58 4.78
N GLU A 160 59.69 6.15 5.93
CA GLU A 160 60.50 4.93 6.08
C GLU A 160 59.66 3.67 5.87
N VAL A 161 58.47 3.60 6.49
CA VAL A 161 57.54 2.47 6.32
C VAL A 161 57.01 2.40 4.90
N PHE A 162 56.71 3.55 4.28
CA PHE A 162 56.32 3.64 2.88
C PHE A 162 57.43 3.15 1.95
N THR A 163 58.68 3.54 2.20
CA THR A 163 59.82 3.12 1.38
C THR A 163 60.07 1.61 1.52
N ALA A 164 59.99 1.06 2.73
CA ALA A 164 60.10 -0.37 2.97
C ALA A 164 58.96 -1.16 2.30
N TRP A 165 57.73 -0.65 2.35
CA TRP A 165 56.58 -1.23 1.66
C TRP A 165 56.74 -1.15 0.13
N LYS A 166 57.10 0.02 -0.40
CA LYS A 166 57.32 0.25 -1.83
C LYS A 166 58.40 -0.67 -2.38
N LYS A 167 59.49 -0.89 -1.63
CA LYS A 167 60.54 -1.83 -2.02
C LYS A 167 60.03 -3.27 -2.11
N LYS A 168 59.15 -3.72 -1.21
CA LYS A 168 58.52 -5.05 -1.29
C LYS A 168 57.57 -5.13 -2.48
N PHE A 169 56.75 -4.10 -2.68
CA PHE A 169 55.83 -4.00 -3.80
C PHE A 169 56.55 -4.04 -5.16
N ASP A 170 57.64 -3.27 -5.32
CA ASP A 170 58.44 -3.25 -6.55
C ASP A 170 59.15 -4.60 -6.84
N VAL A 171 59.36 -5.43 -5.82
CA VAL A 171 59.88 -6.80 -5.97
C VAL A 171 58.77 -7.76 -6.38
N GLU A 172 57.60 -7.66 -5.77
CA GLU A 172 56.42 -8.47 -6.11
C GLU A 172 55.97 -8.21 -7.55
N ILE A 173 55.92 -6.95 -7.99
CA ILE A 173 55.55 -6.58 -9.36
C ILE A 173 56.55 -7.13 -10.36
N ARG A 174 57.87 -6.99 -10.12
CA ARG A 174 58.88 -7.56 -11.02
C ARG A 174 58.79 -9.08 -11.12
N ALA A 175 58.55 -9.77 -10.01
CA ALA A 175 58.36 -11.22 -10.02
C ALA A 175 57.11 -11.64 -10.82
N VAL A 176 56.05 -10.83 -10.80
CA VAL A 176 54.84 -11.05 -11.62
C VAL A 176 55.13 -10.79 -13.10
N GLU A 177 55.80 -9.68 -13.43
CA GLU A 177 56.18 -9.35 -14.81
C GLU A 177 57.13 -10.38 -15.42
N GLU A 178 58.07 -10.93 -14.65
CA GLU A 178 58.94 -12.01 -15.10
C GLU A 178 58.15 -13.30 -15.35
N LYS A 179 57.21 -13.65 -14.46
CA LYS A 179 56.31 -14.79 -14.69
C LYS A 179 55.46 -14.58 -15.94
N GLU A 180 54.91 -13.40 -16.16
CA GLU A 180 54.14 -13.10 -17.37
C GLU A 180 55.00 -13.16 -18.64
N LYS A 181 56.26 -12.70 -18.58
CA LYS A 181 57.23 -12.83 -19.69
C LYS A 181 57.54 -14.30 -19.99
N TRP A 182 57.77 -15.12 -18.96
CA TRP A 182 57.98 -16.56 -19.12
C TRP A 182 56.74 -17.27 -19.68
N VAL A 183 55.54 -16.93 -19.18
CA VAL A 183 54.27 -17.48 -19.69
C VAL A 183 54.06 -17.09 -21.15
N LYS A 184 54.31 -15.83 -21.54
CA LYS A 184 54.22 -15.39 -22.95
C LYS A 184 55.29 -16.04 -23.82
N PHE A 185 56.51 -16.24 -23.31
CA PHE A 185 57.57 -16.94 -24.02
C PHE A 185 57.16 -18.39 -24.33
N PHE A 186 56.63 -19.14 -23.35
CA PHE A 186 56.17 -20.51 -23.55
C PHE A 186 54.93 -20.61 -24.45
N LEU A 187 53.99 -19.66 -24.39
CA LEU A 187 52.81 -19.64 -25.25
C LEU A 187 53.13 -19.31 -26.72
N ASN A 188 54.24 -18.61 -26.98
CA ASN A 188 54.71 -18.27 -28.33
C ASN A 188 55.87 -19.15 -28.81
N PHE A 189 56.28 -20.15 -28.02
CA PHE A 189 57.33 -21.10 -28.40
C PHE A 189 56.72 -22.20 -29.29
N GLU A 190 56.82 -22.03 -30.60
CA GLU A 190 56.44 -23.07 -31.57
C GLU A 190 57.62 -24.06 -31.72
N PRO A 191 57.50 -25.32 -31.28
CA PRO A 191 58.61 -26.27 -31.37
C PRO A 191 58.88 -26.62 -32.84
N GLN A 192 59.99 -26.12 -33.37
CA GLN A 192 60.52 -26.58 -34.65
C GLN A 192 60.88 -28.07 -34.53
N GLY A 193 60.08 -28.88 -35.24
CA GLY A 193 60.21 -30.30 -35.54
C GLY A 193 61.32 -31.10 -34.84
N MET A 194 60.90 -32.05 -33.99
CA MET A 194 61.61 -33.33 -33.87
C MET A 194 60.62 -34.49 -34.06
N PRO A 195 60.94 -35.48 -34.89
CA PRO A 195 60.04 -36.60 -35.16
C PRO A 195 59.95 -37.51 -33.93
N PHE A 196 58.72 -37.75 -33.47
CA PHE A 196 58.42 -38.78 -32.48
C PHE A 196 58.61 -40.15 -33.12
N ASN A 197 59.71 -40.84 -32.80
CA ASN A 197 59.82 -42.27 -33.01
C ASN A 197 59.30 -42.98 -31.77
N PHE A 198 58.15 -43.62 -31.91
CA PHE A 198 57.66 -44.62 -30.96
C PHE A 198 58.42 -45.93 -31.20
N TYR A 199 59.22 -46.34 -30.22
CA TYR A 199 59.48 -47.75 -29.90
C TYR A 199 59.59 -47.89 -28.38
#